data_AF-A0A8H5Y861-F1
#
_entry.id   AF-A0A8H5Y861-F1
#
_cell.length_a   1.000
_cell.length_b   1.000
_cell.length_c   1.000
_cell.angle_alpha   90.00
_cell.angle_beta   90.00
_cell.angle_gamma   90.00
#
_symmetry.space_group_name_H-M   'P 1'
#
loop_
_entity.id
_entity.type
_entity.pdbx_description
1 polymer ?
#
loop_
_entity_poly.entity_id
_entity_poly.type
_entity_poly.pdbx_seq_one_letter_code
_entity_poly.pdbx_strand_id
1 'polypeptide(L)'
;MNQDVPFQLRHDKKGRGIFSTRAFSPGDIILPFTPTILIPSLSHIKTICSHCFKPADVRSCSGCHAVSYCDAACQSANWPAVHAKECKLLRKVTEQGHPGIPTPVRAVIQALVKPGIGAALETLEGNVESWRKSDKWADMEMMAMGATAFTGQGTGQEELQKTLALLCKIQTNAFHRYDADLGQVGIFLEPKLAMANHSCIPNAMVQFVGRKAILRAEKPIKVDEEIEISYTDYTFPRSKRKYALAPYFFDCQCPRCEKDLNVYQVCAGSPVISMNRHSLVADVGKLGRHPAATDSTKASTATSFSEQLSDIIDEKDPALSPEDRRRSLRARYQQCKGLAAQNLWAVFPLPQLLTEVSILYIEESNFIYALSTACFVATSSEPYRHVLPYHPIRIKGLLLIAKLLANTAADTASLGNSQAVASKGDINQRALQALQDIDQVSLCQMLLIMIIASVPRDYIREWEVSATAQQMLDEINELPGRDQELSLINAWKENPEGEQARAFFEYAVVKQVDSLANLGLEILEMDFGYEIEII
;
A
#
# COMPACT_ATOMS: atom_id res chain seq x y z
N MET A 1 -17.92 12.83 -19.70
CA MET A 1 -18.55 11.67 -20.36
C MET A 1 -19.08 10.78 -19.25
N ASN A 2 -20.39 10.50 -19.22
CA ASN A 2 -20.94 9.48 -18.35
C ASN A 2 -20.35 8.14 -18.80
N GLN A 3 -19.30 7.67 -18.12
CA GLN A 3 -18.89 6.27 -18.27
C GLN A 3 -20.04 5.44 -17.71
N ASP A 4 -20.57 4.53 -18.52
CA ASP A 4 -21.52 3.53 -18.05
C ASP A 4 -20.87 2.80 -16.87
N VAL A 5 -21.50 2.93 -15.71
CA VAL A 5 -20.99 2.34 -14.46
C VAL A 5 -21.12 0.82 -14.61
N PRO A 6 -20.03 0.05 -14.58
CA PRO A 6 -20.08 -1.39 -14.91
C PRO A 6 -20.53 -2.25 -13.72
N PHE A 7 -21.27 -1.66 -12.79
CA PHE A 7 -21.86 -2.31 -11.63
C PHE A 7 -23.19 -1.65 -11.28
N GLN A 8 -24.04 -2.40 -10.59
CA GLN A 8 -25.33 -1.95 -10.09
C GLN A 8 -25.38 -2.05 -8.57
N LEU A 9 -26.07 -1.12 -7.92
CA LEU A 9 -26.34 -1.17 -6.50
C LEU A 9 -27.48 -2.17 -6.23
N ARG A 10 -27.27 -3.14 -5.35
CA ARG A 10 -28.33 -4.05 -4.91
C ARG A 10 -28.32 -4.18 -3.39
N HIS A 11 -29.44 -4.58 -2.82
CA HIS A 11 -29.53 -4.97 -1.43
C HIS A 11 -29.44 -6.50 -1.32
N ASP A 12 -28.61 -7.00 -0.42
CA ASP A 12 -28.40 -8.42 -0.15
C ASP A 12 -28.11 -8.62 1.36
N LYS A 13 -27.49 -9.74 1.74
CA LYS A 13 -27.20 -10.13 3.14
C LYS A 13 -26.41 -9.10 3.96
N LYS A 14 -25.53 -8.33 3.31
CA LYS A 14 -24.68 -7.32 3.97
C LYS A 14 -25.28 -5.91 3.94
N GLY A 15 -26.56 -5.78 3.60
CA GLY A 15 -27.17 -4.52 3.26
C GLY A 15 -26.94 -4.20 1.79
N ARG A 16 -26.55 -2.95 1.48
CA ARG A 16 -26.29 -2.55 0.10
C ARG A 16 -24.87 -2.93 -0.33
N GLY A 17 -24.72 -3.32 -1.59
CA GLY A 17 -23.45 -3.68 -2.21
C GLY A 17 -23.46 -3.33 -3.70
N ILE A 18 -22.27 -3.21 -4.29
CA ILE A 18 -22.11 -3.09 -5.75
C ILE A 18 -21.90 -4.47 -6.36
N PHE A 19 -22.63 -4.76 -7.42
CA PHE A 19 -22.60 -6.04 -8.11
C PHE A 19 -22.28 -5.84 -9.58
N SER A 20 -21.38 -6.66 -10.12
CA SER A 20 -20.87 -6.48 -11.46
C SER A 20 -21.96 -6.68 -12.52
N THR A 21 -21.99 -5.83 -13.54
CA THR A 21 -22.90 -5.98 -14.70
C THR A 21 -22.24 -6.69 -15.88
N ARG A 22 -20.93 -6.96 -15.78
CA ARG A 22 -20.13 -7.69 -16.77
C ARG A 22 -19.06 -8.54 -16.11
N ALA A 23 -18.39 -9.42 -16.85
CA ALA A 23 -17.24 -10.12 -16.31
C ALA A 23 -15.99 -9.22 -16.29
N PHE A 24 -15.10 -9.45 -15.32
CA PHE A 24 -13.76 -8.84 -15.24
C PHE A 24 -12.69 -9.90 -15.09
N SER A 25 -11.57 -9.71 -15.78
CA SER A 25 -10.35 -10.48 -15.59
C SER A 25 -9.48 -9.83 -14.50
N PRO A 26 -8.62 -10.61 -13.82
CA PRO A 26 -7.64 -10.06 -12.88
C PRO A 26 -6.80 -8.95 -13.52
N GLY A 27 -6.69 -7.82 -12.83
CA GLY A 27 -5.96 -6.63 -13.28
C GLY A 27 -6.80 -5.59 -14.03
N ASP A 28 -8.00 -5.95 -14.51
CA ASP A 28 -8.91 -5.03 -15.20
C ASP A 28 -9.27 -3.83 -14.31
N ILE A 29 -9.38 -2.65 -14.92
CA ILE A 29 -9.99 -1.49 -14.27
C ILE A 29 -11.51 -1.66 -14.30
N ILE A 30 -12.11 -1.69 -13.12
CA ILE A 30 -13.57 -1.67 -12.95
C ILE A 30 -14.06 -0.24 -13.17
N LEU A 31 -13.62 0.72 -12.35
CA LEU A 31 -13.97 2.12 -12.51
C LEU A 31 -12.96 3.04 -11.79
N PRO A 32 -12.55 4.16 -12.40
CA PRO A 32 -11.85 5.24 -11.70
C PRO A 32 -12.84 6.20 -11.02
N PHE A 33 -12.53 6.59 -9.79
CA PHE A 33 -13.37 7.44 -8.94
C PHE A 33 -12.67 8.76 -8.65
N THR A 34 -13.39 9.87 -8.85
CA THR A 34 -12.95 11.22 -8.44
C THR A 34 -13.61 11.55 -7.10
N PRO A 35 -12.88 12.11 -6.12
CA PRO A 35 -13.41 12.28 -4.77
C PRO A 35 -14.51 13.33 -4.71
N THR A 36 -15.54 13.03 -3.91
CA THR A 36 -16.48 14.02 -3.40
C THR A 36 -15.85 14.85 -2.30
N ILE A 37 -15.11 14.19 -1.39
CA ILE A 37 -14.30 14.84 -0.34
C ILE A 37 -12.87 14.33 -0.44
N LEU A 38 -11.91 15.26 -0.41
CA LEU A 38 -10.48 14.97 -0.37
C LEU A 38 -9.79 16.03 0.50
N ILE A 39 -9.30 15.62 1.66
CA ILE A 39 -8.80 16.57 2.68
C ILE A 39 -7.48 16.04 3.26
N PRO A 40 -6.36 16.79 3.12
CA PRO A 40 -5.13 16.46 3.82
C PRO A 40 -5.34 16.54 5.33
N SER A 41 -4.64 15.71 6.11
CA SER A 41 -4.63 15.85 7.55
C SER A 41 -4.01 17.18 7.97
N LEU A 42 -4.36 17.66 9.16
CA LEU A 42 -3.77 18.89 9.71
C LEU A 42 -2.25 18.81 9.81
N SER A 43 -1.69 17.64 10.16
CA SER A 43 -0.25 17.43 10.25
C SER A 43 0.47 17.59 8.91
N HIS A 44 -0.24 17.39 7.80
CA HIS A 44 0.32 17.37 6.45
C HIS A 44 -0.18 18.52 5.56
N ILE A 45 -0.86 19.52 6.12
CA ILE A 45 -1.40 20.67 5.36
C ILE A 45 -0.30 21.56 4.75
N LYS A 46 0.93 21.44 5.25
CA LYS A 46 2.13 22.16 4.77
C LYS A 46 3.04 21.31 3.89
N THR A 47 2.72 20.03 3.68
CA THR A 47 3.53 19.11 2.86
C THR A 47 2.73 18.50 1.72
N ILE A 48 1.40 18.51 1.80
CA ILE A 48 0.49 17.95 0.80
C ILE A 48 -0.37 19.05 0.17
N CYS A 49 -0.44 19.06 -1.16
CA CYS A 49 -1.34 19.95 -1.87
C CYS A 49 -2.81 19.62 -1.58
N SER A 50 -3.60 20.61 -1.18
CA SER A 50 -5.02 20.47 -0.88
C SER A 50 -5.91 20.18 -2.10
N HIS A 51 -5.36 20.16 -3.32
CA HIS A 51 -6.11 19.84 -4.55
C HIS A 51 -5.64 18.55 -5.22
N CYS A 52 -4.38 18.48 -5.67
CA CYS A 52 -3.85 17.32 -6.37
C CYS A 52 -3.43 16.19 -5.41
N PHE A 53 -3.30 16.49 -4.12
CA PHE A 53 -2.96 15.55 -3.06
C PHE A 53 -1.57 14.91 -3.18
N LYS A 54 -0.68 15.54 -3.96
CA LYS A 54 0.72 15.15 -4.05
C LYS A 54 1.56 15.84 -2.96
N PRO A 55 2.62 15.19 -2.45
CA PRO A 55 3.68 15.85 -1.72
C PRO A 55 4.32 16.93 -2.59
N ALA A 56 4.50 18.13 -2.03
CA ALA A 56 5.12 19.26 -2.72
C ALA A 56 5.51 20.36 -1.73
N ASP A 57 6.39 21.25 -2.17
CA ASP A 57 6.53 22.57 -1.57
C ASP A 57 5.26 23.38 -1.83
N VAL A 58 4.43 23.51 -0.80
CA VAL A 58 3.11 24.14 -0.92
C VAL A 58 3.08 25.54 -0.33
N ARG A 59 2.26 26.40 -0.94
CA ARG A 59 1.98 27.76 -0.47
C ARG A 59 0.57 27.84 0.07
N SER A 60 0.41 28.41 1.26
CA SER A 60 -0.90 28.57 1.89
C SER A 60 -1.74 29.62 1.16
N CYS A 61 -3.05 29.42 1.13
CA CYS A 61 -4.01 30.42 0.68
C CYS A 61 -3.84 31.69 1.51
N SER A 62 -3.64 32.83 0.85
CA SER A 62 -3.48 34.14 1.50
C SER A 62 -4.73 34.63 2.22
N GLY A 63 -5.90 34.06 1.93
CA GLY A 63 -7.16 34.43 2.56
C GLY A 63 -7.39 33.77 3.92
N CYS A 64 -7.04 32.49 4.06
CA CYS A 64 -7.34 31.73 5.28
C CYS A 64 -6.14 31.06 5.94
N HIS A 65 -4.99 30.96 5.28
CA HIS A 65 -3.78 30.27 5.77
C HIS A 65 -3.94 28.81 6.24
N ALA A 66 -5.11 28.18 6.01
CA ALA A 66 -5.46 26.84 6.49
C ALA A 66 -5.48 25.76 5.38
N VAL A 67 -5.26 26.15 4.12
CA VAL A 67 -5.14 25.23 2.98
C VAL A 67 -3.94 25.65 2.14
N SER A 68 -3.27 24.69 1.51
CA SER A 68 -2.03 24.95 0.77
C SER A 68 -2.03 24.26 -0.60
N TYR A 69 -1.36 24.87 -1.58
CA TYR A 69 -1.32 24.40 -2.97
C TYR A 69 0.11 24.40 -3.51
N CYS A 70 0.44 23.45 -4.39
CA CYS A 70 1.74 23.42 -5.06
C CYS A 70 1.89 24.56 -6.07
N ASP A 71 0.80 24.97 -6.70
CA ASP A 71 0.78 26.02 -7.72
C ASP A 71 -0.59 26.73 -7.81
N ALA A 72 -0.62 27.77 -8.64
CA ALA A 72 -1.83 28.56 -8.90
C ALA A 72 -2.92 27.74 -9.61
N ALA A 73 -2.58 26.76 -10.45
CA ALA A 73 -3.56 25.93 -11.15
C ALA A 73 -4.37 25.08 -10.16
N CYS A 74 -3.69 24.46 -9.19
CA CYS A 74 -4.31 23.72 -8.10
C CYS A 74 -5.18 24.60 -7.20
N GLN A 75 -4.74 25.82 -6.90
CA GLN A 75 -5.54 26.79 -6.15
C GLN A 75 -6.82 27.16 -6.92
N SER A 76 -6.68 27.55 -8.19
CA SER A 76 -7.80 27.92 -9.07
C SER A 76 -8.78 26.77 -9.27
N ALA A 77 -8.31 25.54 -9.38
CA ALA A 77 -9.17 24.37 -9.53
C ALA A 77 -9.88 23.98 -8.23
N ASN A 78 -9.26 24.18 -7.05
CA ASN A 78 -9.89 23.90 -5.76
C ASN A 78 -10.95 24.95 -5.39
N TRP A 79 -10.74 26.21 -5.77
CA TRP A 79 -11.59 27.33 -5.41
C TRP A 79 -13.10 27.06 -5.66
N PRO A 80 -13.56 26.77 -6.90
CA PRO A 80 -14.96 26.43 -7.15
C PRO A 80 -15.32 25.01 -6.68
N ALA A 81 -14.33 24.12 -6.55
CA ALA A 81 -14.55 22.74 -6.13
C ALA A 81 -15.01 22.65 -4.66
N VAL A 82 -14.47 23.47 -3.75
CA VAL A 82 -15.01 23.59 -2.38
C VAL A 82 -14.49 24.81 -1.64
N HIS A 83 -13.23 25.22 -1.88
CA HIS A 83 -12.55 26.15 -0.99
C HIS A 83 -13.22 27.52 -0.86
N ALA A 84 -13.82 28.05 -1.93
CA ALA A 84 -14.56 29.32 -1.88
C ALA A 84 -15.68 29.34 -0.83
N LYS A 85 -16.26 28.17 -0.52
CA LYS A 85 -17.35 28.02 0.46
C LYS A 85 -16.85 27.90 1.90
N GLU A 86 -15.63 27.42 2.13
CA GLU A 86 -15.05 27.22 3.48
C GLU A 86 -13.98 28.27 3.84
N CYS A 87 -13.43 29.03 2.89
CA CYS A 87 -12.29 29.93 3.11
C CYS A 87 -12.52 30.94 4.25
N LYS A 88 -13.70 31.59 4.30
CA LYS A 88 -14.03 32.56 5.37
C LYS A 88 -14.15 31.89 6.73
N LEU A 89 -14.64 30.65 6.79
CA LEU A 89 -14.77 29.89 8.03
C LEU A 89 -13.39 29.50 8.57
N LEU A 90 -12.55 28.96 7.68
CA LEU A 90 -11.17 28.59 8.01
C LEU A 90 -10.35 29.80 8.47
N ARG A 91 -10.55 30.98 7.87
CA ARG A 91 -9.88 32.22 8.28
C ARG A 91 -10.15 32.54 9.76
N LYS A 92 -11.40 32.45 10.21
CA LYS A 92 -11.76 32.70 11.62
C LYS A 92 -11.00 31.77 12.58
N VAL A 93 -10.81 30.51 12.17
CA VAL A 93 -10.07 29.51 12.95
C VAL A 93 -8.60 29.88 13.06
N THR A 94 -7.99 30.30 11.96
CA THR A 94 -6.58 30.74 11.97
C THR A 94 -6.36 32.06 12.69
N GLU A 95 -7.32 32.98 12.67
CA GLU A 95 -7.27 34.24 13.43
C GLU A 95 -7.33 34.00 14.94
N GLN A 96 -7.86 32.85 15.37
CA GLN A 96 -7.84 32.40 16.78
C GLN A 96 -6.54 31.67 17.15
N GLY A 97 -5.55 31.60 16.25
CA GLY A 97 -4.26 30.96 16.49
C GLY A 97 -4.23 29.46 16.23
N HIS A 98 -5.32 28.86 15.74
CA HIS A 98 -5.34 27.43 15.40
C HIS A 98 -4.82 27.18 13.97
N PRO A 99 -4.09 26.08 13.72
CA PRO A 99 -3.54 25.79 12.40
C PRO A 99 -4.61 25.39 11.36
N GLY A 100 -5.81 25.04 11.80
CA GLY A 100 -6.93 24.63 10.97
C GLY A 100 -7.97 23.84 11.75
N ILE A 101 -8.90 23.22 11.02
CA ILE A 101 -9.99 22.40 11.58
C ILE A 101 -9.64 20.91 11.46
N PRO A 102 -9.90 20.08 12.50
CA PRO A 102 -9.70 18.63 12.41
C PRO A 102 -10.37 18.02 11.18
N THR A 103 -9.71 17.05 10.54
CA THR A 103 -10.12 16.51 9.23
C THR A 103 -11.58 16.06 9.17
N PRO A 104 -12.13 15.29 10.13
CA PRO A 104 -13.52 14.87 10.09
C PRO A 104 -14.50 16.05 10.22
N VAL A 105 -14.19 17.02 11.10
CA VAL A 105 -14.98 18.24 11.29
C VAL A 105 -14.99 19.07 10.01
N ARG A 106 -13.84 19.23 9.35
CA ARG A 106 -13.75 19.95 8.07
C ARG A 106 -14.54 19.24 6.97
N ALA A 107 -14.52 17.91 6.92
CA ALA A 107 -15.33 17.14 5.97
C ALA A 107 -16.84 17.39 6.14
N VAL A 108 -17.31 17.41 7.39
CA VAL A 108 -18.71 17.76 7.70
C VAL A 108 -19.02 19.20 7.29
N ILE A 109 -18.13 20.16 7.59
CA ILE A 109 -18.30 21.55 7.14
C ILE A 109 -18.43 21.62 5.62
N GLN A 110 -17.60 20.90 4.85
CA GLN A 110 -17.73 20.86 3.39
C GLN A 110 -19.10 20.33 2.94
N ALA A 111 -19.63 19.30 3.62
CA ALA A 111 -20.97 18.76 3.34
C ALA A 111 -22.09 19.77 3.67
N LEU A 112 -21.95 20.55 4.74
CA LEU A 112 -22.92 21.57 5.15
C LEU A 112 -22.89 22.81 4.24
N VAL A 113 -21.70 23.30 3.86
CA VAL A 113 -21.54 24.56 3.10
C VAL A 113 -21.63 24.40 1.58
N LYS A 114 -21.58 23.15 1.08
CA LYS A 114 -21.72 22.82 -0.33
C LYS A 114 -22.81 21.75 -0.51
N PRO A 115 -24.05 22.13 -0.86
CA PRO A 115 -25.19 21.21 -0.92
C PRO A 115 -24.95 19.95 -1.78
N GLY A 116 -24.23 20.07 -2.89
CA GLY A 116 -23.90 18.92 -3.73
C GLY A 116 -23.02 17.86 -3.05
N ILE A 117 -22.19 18.25 -2.08
CA ILE A 117 -21.43 17.30 -1.25
C ILE A 117 -22.39 16.63 -0.27
N GLY A 118 -23.18 17.40 0.49
CA GLY A 118 -24.15 16.86 1.44
C GLY A 118 -25.12 15.87 0.80
N ALA A 119 -25.72 16.25 -0.34
CA ALA A 119 -26.64 15.41 -1.10
C ALA A 119 -26.00 14.08 -1.54
N ALA A 120 -24.73 14.11 -1.96
CA ALA A 120 -24.02 12.90 -2.38
C ALA A 120 -23.81 11.90 -1.22
N LEU A 121 -23.76 12.38 0.03
CA LEU A 121 -23.59 11.55 1.22
C LEU A 121 -24.92 11.03 1.79
N GLU A 122 -26.08 11.54 1.35
CA GLU A 122 -27.39 11.23 1.94
C GLU A 122 -27.64 9.73 2.04
N THR A 123 -27.26 8.99 1.00
CA THR A 123 -27.52 7.55 0.94
C THR A 123 -26.50 6.73 1.73
N LEU A 124 -25.38 7.26 2.22
CA LEU A 124 -24.39 6.45 2.92
C LEU A 124 -24.90 5.91 4.26
N GLU A 125 -24.49 4.70 4.61
CA GLU A 125 -24.72 4.14 5.96
C GLU A 125 -23.87 4.91 6.97
N GLY A 126 -24.50 5.35 8.06
CA GLY A 126 -23.81 6.10 9.12
C GLY A 126 -23.58 5.28 10.38
N ASN A 127 -24.27 4.16 10.57
CA ASN A 127 -24.25 3.37 11.81
C ASN A 127 -24.50 4.23 13.06
N VAL A 128 -25.38 5.23 12.97
CA VAL A 128 -25.57 6.25 14.03
C VAL A 128 -25.93 5.62 15.37
N GLU A 129 -26.82 4.61 15.38
CA GLU A 129 -27.20 3.90 16.60
C GLU A 129 -26.04 3.11 17.23
N SER A 130 -25.13 2.58 16.41
CA SER A 130 -23.94 1.87 16.88
C SER A 130 -22.89 2.83 17.41
N TRP A 131 -22.65 3.94 16.72
CA TRP A 131 -21.80 5.03 17.21
C TRP A 131 -22.29 5.57 18.55
N ARG A 132 -23.60 5.74 18.74
CA ARG A 132 -24.19 6.21 20.01
C ARG A 132 -23.87 5.32 21.20
N LYS A 133 -23.66 4.02 20.96
CA LYS A 133 -23.30 3.04 21.99
C LYS A 133 -21.78 2.91 22.17
N SER A 134 -20.97 3.52 21.31
CA SER A 134 -19.52 3.46 21.41
C SER A 134 -18.97 4.41 22.47
N ASP A 135 -17.79 4.10 22.97
CA ASP A 135 -16.99 4.95 23.87
C ASP A 135 -16.58 6.29 23.23
N LYS A 136 -16.62 6.39 21.90
CA LYS A 136 -16.27 7.60 21.13
C LYS A 136 -17.44 8.55 20.88
N TRP A 137 -18.64 8.26 21.37
CA TRP A 137 -19.82 9.09 21.07
C TRP A 137 -19.67 10.54 21.55
N ALA A 138 -19.12 10.75 22.75
CA ALA A 138 -18.92 12.09 23.30
C ALA A 138 -17.97 12.94 22.41
N ASP A 139 -16.93 12.33 21.85
CA ASP A 139 -16.03 12.99 20.91
C ASP A 139 -16.75 13.34 19.60
N MET A 140 -17.63 12.47 19.12
CA MET A 140 -18.47 12.70 17.93
C MET A 140 -19.43 13.88 18.15
N GLU A 141 -20.05 13.98 19.32
CA GLU A 141 -20.90 15.12 19.70
C GLU A 141 -20.10 16.42 19.74
N MET A 142 -18.92 16.42 20.36
CA MET A 142 -18.05 17.59 20.39
C MET A 142 -17.64 18.05 18.98
N MET A 143 -17.24 17.10 18.12
CA MET A 143 -16.88 17.38 16.73
C MET A 143 -18.07 17.96 15.93
N ALA A 144 -19.27 17.41 16.10
CA ALA A 144 -20.47 17.89 15.43
C ALA A 144 -20.92 19.28 15.93
N MET A 145 -20.83 19.53 17.24
CA MET A 145 -21.07 20.86 17.81
C MET A 145 -20.10 21.89 17.23
N GLY A 146 -18.81 21.54 17.11
CA GLY A 146 -17.81 22.38 16.47
C GLY A 146 -18.15 22.72 15.02
N ALA A 147 -18.49 21.71 14.20
CA ALA A 147 -18.90 21.92 12.81
C ALA A 147 -20.14 22.83 12.68
N THR A 148 -21.14 22.63 13.54
CA THR A 148 -22.37 23.43 13.59
C THR A 148 -22.06 24.89 13.94
N ALA A 149 -21.26 25.11 14.99
CA ALA A 149 -20.84 26.44 15.41
C ALA A 149 -20.04 27.17 14.32
N PHE A 150 -19.14 26.48 13.61
CA PHE A 150 -18.36 27.10 12.53
C PHE A 150 -19.22 27.52 11.34
N THR A 151 -20.27 26.77 11.01
CA THR A 151 -21.13 27.07 9.85
C THR A 151 -22.20 28.13 10.15
N GLY A 152 -22.40 28.49 11.42
CA GLY A 152 -23.41 29.47 11.82
C GLY A 152 -24.85 28.98 11.69
N GLN A 153 -25.04 27.68 11.40
CA GLN A 153 -26.29 26.99 11.62
C GLN A 153 -26.43 26.87 13.14
N GLY A 154 -27.50 27.43 13.73
CA GLY A 154 -27.61 27.55 15.19
C GLY A 154 -27.42 26.21 15.91
N THR A 155 -27.08 26.24 17.20
CA THR A 155 -26.88 25.05 18.04
C THR A 155 -28.19 24.36 18.45
N GLY A 156 -29.22 24.46 17.62
CA GLY A 156 -30.50 23.78 17.84
C GLY A 156 -30.32 22.26 17.77
N GLN A 157 -31.12 21.52 18.54
CA GLN A 157 -31.00 20.06 18.58
C GLN A 157 -31.15 19.40 17.20
N GLU A 158 -32.06 19.88 16.36
CA GLU A 158 -32.30 19.30 15.03
C GLU A 158 -31.06 19.43 14.11
N GLU A 159 -30.45 20.61 14.07
CA GLU A 159 -29.26 20.86 13.25
C GLU A 159 -28.06 20.06 13.76
N LEU A 160 -27.91 19.93 15.08
CA LEU A 160 -26.88 19.09 15.67
C LEU A 160 -27.07 17.61 15.29
N GLN A 161 -28.31 17.10 15.30
CA GLN A 161 -28.59 15.72 14.89
C GLN A 161 -28.28 15.47 13.41
N LYS A 162 -28.59 16.42 12.52
CA LYS A 162 -28.22 16.35 11.10
C LYS A 162 -26.69 16.31 10.93
N THR A 163 -25.98 17.18 11.64
CA THR A 163 -24.52 17.25 11.61
C THR A 163 -23.87 15.97 12.14
N LEU A 164 -24.41 15.41 13.24
CA LEU A 164 -23.99 14.13 13.79
C LEU A 164 -24.18 12.99 12.79
N ALA A 165 -25.34 12.92 12.13
CA ALA A 165 -25.62 11.90 11.12
C ALA A 165 -24.62 11.98 9.95
N LEU A 166 -24.28 13.20 9.49
CA LEU A 166 -23.25 13.40 8.46
C LEU A 166 -21.85 12.97 8.94
N LEU A 167 -21.48 13.32 10.18
CA LEU A 167 -20.19 12.94 10.75
C LEU A 167 -20.06 11.41 10.84
N CYS A 168 -21.11 10.73 11.32
CA CYS A 168 -21.15 9.27 11.38
C CYS A 168 -20.96 8.64 9.99
N LYS A 169 -21.65 9.15 8.96
CA LYS A 169 -21.45 8.71 7.57
C LYS A 169 -20.03 8.91 7.08
N ILE A 170 -19.42 10.07 7.37
CA ILE A 170 -18.03 10.33 6.96
C ILE A 170 -17.07 9.36 7.67
N GLN A 171 -17.21 9.17 8.98
CA GLN A 171 -16.35 8.27 9.75
C GLN A 171 -16.47 6.81 9.30
N THR A 172 -17.67 6.37 8.92
CA THR A 172 -17.91 4.99 8.47
C THR A 172 -17.47 4.73 7.03
N ASN A 173 -17.41 5.74 6.16
CA ASN A 173 -17.23 5.53 4.71
C ASN A 173 -15.95 6.14 4.14
N ALA A 174 -15.23 6.99 4.89
CA ALA A 174 -14.02 7.63 4.39
C ALA A 174 -12.84 6.67 4.32
N PHE A 175 -12.14 6.68 3.18
CA PHE A 175 -10.90 5.96 2.97
C PHE A 175 -9.74 6.80 3.51
N HIS A 176 -8.84 6.16 4.26
CA HIS A 176 -7.58 6.79 4.63
C HIS A 176 -6.63 6.84 3.44
N ARG A 177 -6.01 8.01 3.26
CA ARG A 177 -4.99 8.22 2.24
C ARG A 177 -3.62 8.06 2.88
N TYR A 178 -2.80 7.22 2.27
CA TYR A 178 -1.43 6.98 2.68
C TYR A 178 -0.46 7.44 1.61
N ASP A 179 0.62 8.05 2.07
CA ASP A 179 1.83 8.36 1.33
C ASP A 179 2.94 7.41 1.78
N ALA A 180 3.92 7.14 0.91
CA ALA A 180 4.97 6.16 1.21
C ALA A 180 5.89 6.64 2.35
N ASP A 181 6.18 7.94 2.39
CA ASP A 181 7.15 8.52 3.34
C ASP A 181 6.44 9.21 4.50
N LEU A 182 5.28 9.81 4.25
CA LEU A 182 4.55 10.59 5.25
C LEU A 182 3.50 9.79 6.02
N GLY A 183 3.24 8.54 5.65
CA GLY A 183 2.20 7.71 6.27
C GLY A 183 0.79 8.23 5.98
N GLN A 184 -0.09 8.28 6.98
CA GLN A 184 -1.48 8.70 6.77
C GLN A 184 -1.59 10.21 6.55
N VAL A 185 -1.78 10.62 5.31
CA VAL A 185 -1.78 12.02 4.86
C VAL A 185 -3.15 12.66 4.76
N GLY A 186 -4.25 11.92 4.94
CA GLY A 186 -5.60 12.49 4.99
C GLY A 186 -6.72 11.50 4.67
N ILE A 187 -7.83 12.00 4.12
CA ILE A 187 -9.00 11.19 3.78
C ILE A 187 -9.49 11.41 2.34
N PHE A 188 -10.11 10.39 1.78
CA PHE A 188 -10.82 10.37 0.51
C PHE A 188 -12.22 9.80 0.73
N LEU A 189 -13.25 10.41 0.15
CA LEU A 189 -14.60 9.84 0.15
C LEU A 189 -15.23 10.02 -1.23
N GLU A 190 -15.64 8.90 -1.81
CA GLU A 190 -16.49 8.85 -2.99
C GLU A 190 -17.65 7.88 -2.70
N PRO A 191 -18.91 8.35 -2.69
CA PRO A 191 -20.04 7.56 -2.20
C PRO A 191 -20.34 6.28 -2.99
N LYS A 192 -20.09 6.23 -4.30
CA LYS A 192 -20.34 5.02 -5.10
C LYS A 192 -19.30 3.94 -4.79
N LEU A 193 -18.04 4.32 -4.62
CA LEU A 193 -16.98 3.40 -4.18
C LEU A 193 -17.23 2.89 -2.76
N ALA A 194 -17.72 3.74 -1.86
CA ALA A 194 -18.04 3.37 -0.48
C ALA A 194 -19.16 2.32 -0.35
N MET A 195 -19.89 2.02 -1.43
CA MET A 195 -20.88 0.93 -1.46
C MET A 195 -20.24 -0.46 -1.65
N ALA A 196 -18.93 -0.56 -1.92
CA ALA A 196 -18.24 -1.83 -2.06
C ALA A 196 -18.02 -2.47 -0.68
N ASN A 197 -18.66 -3.60 -0.41
CA ASN A 197 -18.58 -4.28 0.87
C ASN A 197 -17.21 -4.90 1.15
N HIS A 198 -17.02 -5.27 2.42
CA HIS A 198 -15.79 -5.87 2.90
C HIS A 198 -15.70 -7.39 2.70
N SER A 199 -14.52 -7.85 2.28
CA SER A 199 -14.04 -9.22 2.44
C SER A 199 -12.54 -9.24 2.75
N CYS A 200 -12.09 -10.17 3.60
CA CYS A 200 -10.66 -10.40 3.85
C CYS A 200 -10.01 -11.36 2.82
N ILE A 201 -10.78 -11.77 1.81
CA ILE A 201 -10.29 -12.43 0.60
C ILE A 201 -10.93 -11.69 -0.61
N PRO A 202 -10.68 -10.37 -0.76
CA PRO A 202 -11.43 -9.54 -1.69
C PRO A 202 -11.26 -9.99 -3.14
N ASN A 203 -12.19 -9.60 -4.01
CA ASN A 203 -12.06 -9.82 -5.46
C ASN A 203 -11.71 -8.52 -6.20
N ALA A 204 -11.67 -7.37 -5.51
CA ALA A 204 -11.18 -6.10 -6.03
C ALA A 204 -10.32 -5.33 -5.01
N MET A 205 -9.48 -4.42 -5.51
CA MET A 205 -8.64 -3.52 -4.71
C MET A 205 -8.83 -2.06 -5.13
N VAL A 206 -8.59 -1.17 -4.17
CA VAL A 206 -8.58 0.28 -4.39
C VAL A 206 -7.13 0.76 -4.46
N GLN A 207 -6.72 1.26 -5.63
CA GLN A 207 -5.41 1.86 -5.84
C GLN A 207 -5.54 3.37 -5.97
N PHE A 208 -4.90 4.15 -5.09
CA PHE A 208 -4.89 5.60 -5.22
C PHE A 208 -3.83 6.07 -6.21
N VAL A 209 -4.24 6.88 -7.19
CA VAL A 209 -3.36 7.50 -8.18
C VAL A 209 -3.66 9.00 -8.21
N GLY A 210 -2.71 9.79 -7.69
CA GLY A 210 -2.92 11.21 -7.45
C GLY A 210 -4.15 11.47 -6.58
N ARG A 211 -5.17 12.10 -7.16
CA ARG A 211 -6.45 12.36 -6.48
C ARG A 211 -7.52 11.31 -6.71
N LYS A 212 -7.32 10.35 -7.63
CA LYS A 212 -8.32 9.35 -8.01
C LYS A 212 -8.15 8.07 -7.20
N ALA A 213 -9.24 7.34 -7.01
CA ALA A 213 -9.23 5.96 -6.55
C ALA A 213 -9.55 5.05 -7.74
N ILE A 214 -8.69 4.08 -8.04
CA ILE A 214 -8.82 3.17 -9.16
C ILE A 214 -9.24 1.81 -8.61
N LEU A 215 -10.49 1.41 -8.86
CA LEU A 215 -10.99 0.10 -8.47
C LEU A 215 -10.59 -0.93 -9.52
N ARG A 216 -9.81 -1.94 -9.12
CA ARG A 216 -9.25 -2.97 -10.02
C ARG A 216 -9.60 -4.37 -9.53
N ALA A 217 -9.86 -5.29 -10.44
CA ALA A 217 -10.12 -6.68 -10.09
C ALA A 217 -8.83 -7.37 -9.61
N GLU A 218 -8.87 -8.04 -8.45
CA GLU A 218 -7.80 -8.91 -7.95
C GLU A 218 -7.95 -10.36 -8.45
N LYS A 219 -9.19 -10.75 -8.77
CA LYS A 219 -9.59 -12.10 -9.18
C LYS A 219 -10.59 -11.99 -10.33
N PRO A 220 -10.90 -13.11 -11.03
CA PRO A 220 -12.02 -13.12 -11.96
C PRO A 220 -13.31 -12.74 -11.21
N ILE A 221 -14.09 -11.80 -11.77
CA ILE A 221 -15.40 -11.39 -11.24
C ILE A 221 -16.44 -11.70 -12.31
N LYS A 222 -17.49 -12.44 -11.94
CA LYS A 222 -18.58 -12.80 -12.87
C LYS A 222 -19.66 -11.72 -12.90
N VAL A 223 -20.50 -11.77 -13.94
CA VAL A 223 -21.76 -11.02 -13.95
C VAL A 223 -22.57 -11.37 -12.71
N ASP A 224 -23.18 -10.37 -12.09
CA ASP A 224 -23.97 -10.45 -10.86
C ASP A 224 -23.21 -10.86 -9.59
N GLU A 225 -21.89 -11.02 -9.65
CA GLU A 225 -21.05 -11.23 -8.46
C GLU A 225 -20.85 -9.90 -7.70
N GLU A 226 -20.84 -9.97 -6.37
CA GLU A 226 -20.56 -8.81 -5.52
C GLU A 226 -19.10 -8.38 -5.70
N ILE A 227 -18.86 -7.08 -5.85
CA ILE A 227 -17.51 -6.53 -5.87
C ILE A 227 -17.14 -6.14 -4.45
N GLU A 228 -16.20 -6.89 -3.87
CA GLU A 228 -15.76 -6.75 -2.48
C GLU A 228 -14.32 -6.25 -2.44
N ILE A 229 -14.08 -5.26 -1.57
CA ILE A 229 -12.75 -4.72 -1.26
C ILE A 229 -12.36 -5.07 0.18
N SER A 230 -11.10 -4.83 0.55
CA SER A 230 -10.71 -4.90 1.96
C SER A 230 -10.69 -3.51 2.59
N TYR A 231 -11.24 -3.39 3.80
CA TYR A 231 -11.24 -2.15 4.59
C TYR A 231 -10.03 -2.06 5.54
N THR A 232 -9.27 -3.15 5.64
CA THR A 232 -8.09 -3.30 6.48
C THR A 232 -6.97 -3.96 5.70
N ASP A 233 -5.75 -4.02 6.24
CA ASP A 233 -4.73 -4.92 5.73
C ASP A 233 -5.22 -6.35 5.93
N TYR A 234 -5.66 -6.96 4.82
CA TYR A 234 -6.20 -8.31 4.86
C TYR A 234 -5.11 -9.33 5.19
N THR A 235 -3.81 -9.01 5.15
CA THR A 235 -2.74 -9.96 5.49
C THR A 235 -2.58 -10.20 7.00
N PHE A 236 -3.18 -9.34 7.84
CA PHE A 236 -3.14 -9.44 9.30
C PHE A 236 -3.82 -10.69 9.89
N PRO A 237 -3.45 -11.07 11.13
CA PRO A 237 -4.15 -12.08 11.92
C PRO A 237 -5.63 -11.70 12.15
N ARG A 238 -6.45 -12.67 12.57
CA ARG A 238 -7.89 -12.49 12.68
C ARG A 238 -8.25 -11.46 13.75
N SER A 239 -7.57 -11.46 14.90
CA SER A 239 -7.78 -10.46 15.96
C SER A 239 -7.57 -9.03 15.46
N LYS A 240 -6.43 -8.77 14.80
CA LYS A 240 -6.07 -7.45 14.28
C LYS A 240 -6.99 -6.99 13.14
N ARG A 241 -7.43 -7.92 12.28
CA ARG A 241 -8.48 -7.63 11.28
C ARG A 241 -9.81 -7.26 11.94
N LYS A 242 -10.25 -8.00 12.96
CA LYS A 242 -11.48 -7.68 13.71
C LYS A 242 -11.39 -6.32 14.41
N TYR A 243 -10.27 -6.02 15.05
CA TYR A 243 -10.02 -4.73 15.69
C TYR A 243 -10.11 -3.58 14.67
N ALA A 244 -9.43 -3.72 13.52
CA ALA A 244 -9.47 -2.72 12.46
C ALA A 244 -10.87 -2.53 11.83
N LEU A 245 -11.72 -3.57 11.87
CA LEU A 245 -13.09 -3.52 11.36
C LEU A 245 -14.11 -3.03 12.40
N ALA A 246 -13.74 -2.93 13.68
CA ALA A 246 -14.66 -2.51 14.74
C ALA A 246 -15.36 -1.15 14.48
N PRO A 247 -14.72 -0.11 13.88
CA PRO A 247 -15.39 1.15 13.54
C PRO A 247 -16.50 1.04 12.48
N TYR A 248 -16.65 -0.12 11.82
CA TYR A 248 -17.69 -0.38 10.83
C TYR A 248 -18.89 -1.15 11.41
N PHE A 249 -18.82 -1.55 12.68
CA PHE A 249 -19.91 -2.18 13.44
C PHE A 249 -20.50 -3.46 12.81
N PHE A 250 -19.66 -4.29 12.21
CA PHE A 250 -20.04 -5.62 11.74
C PHE A 250 -18.96 -6.66 12.06
N ASP A 251 -19.37 -7.93 12.16
CA ASP A 251 -18.47 -9.07 12.24
C ASP A 251 -18.28 -9.68 10.84
N CYS A 252 -17.03 -9.74 10.37
CA CYS A 252 -16.74 -10.31 9.06
C CYS A 252 -16.94 -11.84 9.06
N GLN A 253 -17.79 -12.32 8.17
CA GLN A 253 -18.11 -13.74 7.95
C GLN A 253 -17.54 -14.28 6.62
N CYS A 254 -16.49 -13.66 6.08
CA CYS A 254 -15.86 -14.21 4.86
C CYS A 254 -15.17 -15.55 5.16
N PRO A 255 -14.91 -16.40 4.15
CA PRO A 255 -14.32 -17.73 4.36
C PRO A 255 -13.01 -17.73 5.15
N ARG A 256 -12.20 -16.66 5.04
CA ARG A 256 -10.98 -16.49 5.85
C ARG A 256 -11.28 -16.29 7.33
N CYS A 257 -12.30 -15.51 7.67
CA CYS A 257 -12.69 -15.26 9.06
C CYS A 257 -13.40 -16.44 9.70
N GLU A 258 -14.22 -17.16 8.94
CA GLU A 258 -14.96 -18.33 9.44
C GLU A 258 -14.05 -19.51 9.71
N LYS A 259 -13.13 -19.79 8.79
CA LYS A 259 -12.20 -20.93 8.87
C LYS A 259 -10.86 -20.58 9.49
N ASP A 260 -10.69 -19.33 9.93
CA ASP A 260 -9.45 -18.78 10.49
C ASP A 260 -8.20 -19.06 9.63
N LEU A 261 -8.32 -18.82 8.32
CA LEU A 261 -7.27 -19.17 7.37
C LEU A 261 -6.06 -18.25 7.51
N ASN A 262 -4.87 -18.86 7.57
CA ASN A 262 -3.60 -18.14 7.46
C ASN A 262 -3.33 -17.68 6.02
N VAL A 263 -2.32 -16.82 5.85
CA VAL A 263 -1.97 -16.23 4.56
C VAL A 263 -1.61 -17.26 3.48
N TYR A 264 -0.97 -18.38 3.84
CA TYR A 264 -0.60 -19.43 2.90
C TYR A 264 -1.81 -20.21 2.40
N GLN A 265 -2.78 -20.49 3.28
CA GLN A 265 -4.05 -21.12 2.88
C GLN A 265 -4.86 -20.22 1.93
N VAL A 266 -4.87 -18.91 2.20
CA VAL A 266 -5.51 -17.93 1.31
C VAL A 266 -4.81 -17.87 -0.05
N CYS A 267 -3.46 -17.87 -0.05
CA CYS A 267 -2.67 -17.93 -1.27
C CYS A 267 -2.98 -19.19 -2.08
N ALA A 268 -2.94 -20.36 -1.44
CA ALA A 268 -3.15 -21.65 -2.09
C ALA A 268 -4.56 -21.82 -2.70
N GLY A 269 -5.57 -21.16 -2.11
CA GLY A 269 -6.94 -21.10 -2.64
C GLY A 269 -7.15 -20.07 -3.74
N SER A 270 -6.12 -19.30 -4.13
CA SER A 270 -6.27 -18.20 -5.08
C SER A 270 -6.32 -18.69 -6.53
N PRO A 271 -7.30 -18.25 -7.34
CA PRO A 271 -7.41 -18.65 -8.74
C PRO A 271 -6.34 -18.01 -9.65
N VAL A 272 -5.53 -17.10 -9.11
CA VAL A 272 -4.53 -16.32 -9.88
C VAL A 272 -3.09 -16.71 -9.59
N ILE A 273 -2.83 -17.83 -8.90
CA ILE A 273 -1.47 -18.32 -8.63
C ILE A 273 -0.63 -18.39 -9.90
N SER A 274 -1.21 -18.91 -10.99
CA SER A 274 -0.53 -19.11 -12.28
C SER A 274 -0.02 -17.82 -12.92
N MET A 275 -0.54 -16.65 -12.53
CA MET A 275 -0.05 -15.35 -12.99
C MET A 275 1.35 -15.01 -12.46
N ASN A 276 1.80 -15.68 -11.38
CA ASN A 276 3.14 -15.47 -10.84
C ASN A 276 4.28 -15.93 -11.76
N ARG A 277 3.97 -16.67 -12.84
CA ARG A 277 4.95 -17.04 -13.88
C ARG A 277 5.59 -15.83 -14.58
N HIS A 278 4.95 -14.66 -14.47
CA HIS A 278 5.46 -13.37 -14.99
C HIS A 278 6.00 -12.46 -13.88
N SER A 279 6.39 -13.05 -12.74
CA SER A 279 6.93 -12.33 -11.59
C SER A 279 8.25 -12.96 -11.15
N LEU A 280 8.71 -12.63 -9.94
CA LEU A 280 9.98 -13.08 -9.38
C LEU A 280 9.94 -14.49 -8.77
N VAL A 281 8.85 -15.24 -8.98
CA VAL A 281 8.64 -16.54 -8.34
C VAL A 281 9.17 -17.65 -9.24
N ALA A 282 10.28 -18.27 -8.85
CA ALA A 282 10.90 -19.36 -9.61
C ALA A 282 10.00 -20.58 -9.78
N ASP A 283 9.56 -21.20 -8.68
CA ASP A 283 8.58 -22.29 -8.71
C ASP A 283 7.20 -21.78 -8.31
N VAL A 284 6.33 -21.52 -9.30
CA VAL A 284 4.94 -21.09 -9.06
C VAL A 284 4.15 -22.16 -8.29
N GLY A 285 4.47 -23.44 -8.48
CA GLY A 285 3.82 -24.55 -7.79
C GLY A 285 4.04 -24.56 -6.28
N LYS A 286 5.07 -23.87 -5.78
CA LYS A 286 5.33 -23.72 -4.34
C LYS A 286 4.25 -22.91 -3.62
N LEU A 287 3.62 -21.97 -4.32
CA LEU A 287 2.58 -21.09 -3.75
C LEU A 287 1.33 -21.87 -3.31
N GLY A 288 0.96 -22.89 -4.09
CA GLY A 288 -0.20 -23.76 -3.79
C GLY A 288 0.11 -24.95 -2.87
N ARG A 289 1.40 -25.24 -2.62
CA ARG A 289 1.85 -26.44 -1.90
C ARG A 289 2.69 -26.13 -0.68
N HIS A 290 2.70 -24.87 -0.24
CA HIS A 290 3.44 -24.49 0.96
C HIS A 290 2.93 -25.32 2.15
N PRO A 291 3.80 -25.89 3.00
CA PRO A 291 3.39 -26.73 4.12
C PRO A 291 2.37 -26.06 5.06
N ALA A 292 2.45 -24.75 5.28
CA ALA A 292 1.47 -24.02 6.09
C ALA A 292 0.08 -23.86 5.43
N ALA A 293 -0.07 -24.27 4.18
CA ALA A 293 -1.35 -24.38 3.48
C ALA A 293 -1.92 -25.81 3.50
N THR A 294 -1.04 -26.83 3.43
CA THR A 294 -1.44 -28.23 3.21
C THR A 294 -1.39 -29.10 4.48
N ASP A 295 -0.50 -28.79 5.43
CA ASP A 295 -0.36 -29.50 6.69
C ASP A 295 -1.10 -28.75 7.81
N SER A 296 -2.03 -29.43 8.50
CA SER A 296 -2.88 -28.81 9.52
C SER A 296 -2.11 -28.34 10.75
N THR A 297 -1.06 -29.06 11.13
CA THR A 297 -0.20 -28.70 12.27
C THR A 297 0.52 -27.40 11.97
N LYS A 298 1.22 -27.33 10.83
CA LYS A 298 1.97 -26.16 10.42
C LYS A 298 1.07 -24.96 10.10
N ALA A 299 -0.12 -25.20 9.55
CA ALA A 299 -1.13 -24.16 9.37
C ALA A 299 -1.57 -23.56 10.72
N SER A 300 -1.81 -24.40 11.73
CA SER A 300 -2.18 -23.96 13.08
C SER A 300 -1.05 -23.20 13.75
N THR A 301 0.20 -23.66 13.58
CA THR A 301 1.38 -22.94 14.08
C THR A 301 1.52 -21.56 13.45
N ALA A 302 1.30 -21.42 12.14
CA ALA A 302 1.32 -20.12 11.46
C ALA A 302 0.26 -19.17 12.02
N THR A 303 -0.97 -19.63 12.23
CA THR A 303 -2.04 -18.83 12.83
C THR A 303 -1.69 -18.43 14.26
N SER A 304 -1.23 -19.38 15.09
CA SER A 304 -0.87 -19.13 16.49
C SER A 304 0.24 -18.09 16.62
N PHE A 305 1.32 -18.20 15.84
CA PHE A 305 2.39 -17.20 15.87
C PHE A 305 1.90 -15.83 15.41
N SER A 306 1.07 -15.76 14.36
CA SER A 306 0.57 -14.48 13.87
C SER A 306 -0.26 -13.74 14.92
N GLU A 307 -1.05 -14.48 15.70
CA GLU A 307 -1.85 -13.94 16.80
C GLU A 307 -0.97 -13.53 17.99
N GLN A 308 -0.01 -14.35 18.40
CA GLN A 308 0.86 -14.06 19.56
C GLN A 308 1.79 -12.86 19.33
N LEU A 309 2.21 -12.66 18.09
CA LEU A 309 3.20 -11.65 17.70
C LEU A 309 2.53 -10.38 17.11
N SER A 310 1.20 -10.23 17.24
CA SER A 310 0.42 -9.18 16.57
C SER A 310 0.85 -7.76 16.93
N ASP A 311 1.35 -7.59 18.16
CA ASP A 311 1.57 -6.28 18.79
C ASP A 311 3.02 -5.81 18.69
N ILE A 312 3.94 -6.67 18.23
CA ILE A 312 5.39 -6.41 18.14
C ILE A 312 5.74 -5.19 17.28
N ILE A 313 4.91 -4.85 16.29
CA ILE A 313 5.15 -3.73 15.37
C ILE A 313 4.31 -2.48 15.74
N ASP A 314 3.35 -2.60 16.64
CA ASP A 314 2.49 -1.46 17.00
C ASP A 314 3.15 -0.47 17.97
N GLU A 315 4.28 -0.85 18.56
CA GLU A 315 5.16 0.06 19.29
C GLU A 315 5.83 1.02 18.31
N LYS A 316 5.31 2.25 18.23
CA LYS A 316 6.00 3.34 17.53
C LYS A 316 7.34 3.57 18.22
N ASP A 317 8.41 3.09 17.60
CA ASP A 317 9.75 3.48 18.01
C ASP A 317 9.81 5.02 17.93
N PRO A 318 10.16 5.73 19.03
CA PRO A 318 10.44 7.15 18.96
C PRO A 318 11.56 7.42 17.94
N ALA A 319 11.93 8.68 17.69
CA ALA A 319 13.10 8.99 16.87
C ALA A 319 14.37 8.44 17.57
N LEU A 320 14.64 7.15 17.35
CA LEU A 320 15.76 6.40 17.91
C LEU A 320 17.02 6.77 17.14
N SER A 321 18.16 6.69 17.83
CA SER A 321 19.45 6.69 17.12
C SER A 321 19.51 5.48 16.17
N PRO A 322 20.31 5.51 15.09
CA PRO A 322 20.48 4.36 14.20
C PRO A 322 20.87 3.07 14.96
N GLU A 323 21.73 3.18 15.97
CA GLU A 323 22.15 2.06 16.82
C GLU A 323 21.01 1.49 17.66
N ASP A 324 20.19 2.36 18.27
CA ASP A 324 19.03 1.93 19.06
C ASP A 324 17.95 1.30 18.18
N ARG A 325 17.73 1.85 16.97
CA ARG A 325 16.82 1.28 15.98
C ARG A 325 17.27 -0.12 15.56
N ARG A 326 18.56 -0.30 15.28
CA ARG A 326 19.15 -1.61 14.98
C ARG A 326 18.96 -2.60 16.14
N ARG A 327 19.17 -2.16 17.39
CA ARG A 327 18.92 -2.99 18.59
C ARG A 327 17.45 -3.39 18.73
N SER A 328 16.53 -2.45 18.53
CA SER A 328 15.07 -2.70 18.54
C SER A 328 14.69 -3.73 17.47
N LEU A 329 15.11 -3.52 16.22
CA LEU A 329 14.82 -4.44 15.11
C LEU A 329 15.38 -5.85 15.36
N ARG A 330 16.57 -5.95 15.95
CA ARG A 330 17.15 -7.24 16.35
C ARG A 330 16.33 -7.95 17.42
N ALA A 331 15.94 -7.23 18.48
CA ALA A 331 15.09 -7.80 19.52
C ALA A 331 13.75 -8.30 18.95
N ARG A 332 13.10 -7.51 18.07
CA ARG A 332 11.85 -7.90 17.40
C ARG A 332 12.03 -9.09 16.46
N TYR A 333 13.16 -9.17 15.75
CA TYR A 333 13.48 -10.33 14.90
C TYR A 333 13.67 -11.61 15.71
N GLN A 334 14.36 -11.52 16.85
CA GLN A 334 14.54 -12.65 17.76
C GLN A 334 13.23 -13.17 18.33
N GLN A 335 12.26 -12.30 18.62
CA GLN A 335 10.91 -12.72 19.00
C GLN A 335 10.20 -13.47 17.86
N CYS A 336 10.49 -13.12 16.60
CA CYS A 336 9.94 -13.75 15.41
C CYS A 336 10.72 -14.98 14.93
N LYS A 337 11.81 -15.39 15.60
CA LYS A 337 12.69 -16.48 15.12
C LYS A 337 11.96 -17.81 14.91
N GLY A 338 10.90 -18.07 15.68
CA GLY A 338 10.05 -19.26 15.52
C GLY A 338 9.33 -19.31 14.17
N LEU A 339 8.95 -18.15 13.62
CA LEU A 339 8.40 -18.05 12.26
C LEU A 339 9.48 -18.34 11.21
N ALA A 340 10.64 -17.69 11.33
CA ALA A 340 11.77 -17.84 10.42
C ALA A 340 12.24 -19.31 10.35
N ALA A 341 12.46 -19.95 11.50
CA ALA A 341 12.88 -21.36 11.61
C ALA A 341 11.89 -22.34 10.97
N GLN A 342 10.61 -21.97 10.86
CA GLN A 342 9.58 -22.78 10.22
C GLN A 342 9.30 -22.39 8.75
N ASN A 343 10.09 -21.49 8.18
CA ASN A 343 9.88 -20.93 6.85
C ASN A 343 8.53 -20.21 6.68
N LEU A 344 8.05 -19.55 7.73
CA LEU A 344 6.79 -18.81 7.75
C LEU A 344 6.97 -17.32 7.42
N TRP A 345 7.79 -17.03 6.41
CA TRP A 345 8.22 -15.70 5.99
C TRP A 345 7.10 -14.73 5.59
N ALA A 346 5.91 -15.24 5.22
CA ALA A 346 4.77 -14.42 4.83
C ALA A 346 3.83 -14.07 6.01
N VAL A 347 4.06 -14.67 7.18
CA VAL A 347 3.20 -14.48 8.36
C VAL A 347 3.58 -13.20 9.08
N PHE A 348 2.59 -12.36 9.36
CA PHE A 348 2.74 -11.16 10.18
C PHE A 348 3.31 -11.53 11.57
N PRO A 349 4.26 -10.78 12.14
CA PRO A 349 4.79 -9.48 11.69
C PRO A 349 6.03 -9.55 10.77
N LEU A 350 6.57 -10.74 10.50
CA LEU A 350 7.89 -10.93 9.90
C LEU A 350 8.14 -10.13 8.60
N PRO A 351 7.25 -10.10 7.58
CA PRO A 351 7.55 -9.37 6.36
C PRO A 351 7.56 -7.84 6.52
N GLN A 352 6.84 -7.28 7.50
CA GLN A 352 6.98 -5.85 7.84
C GLN A 352 8.33 -5.57 8.49
N LEU A 353 8.73 -6.42 9.44
CA LEU A 353 10.04 -6.31 10.08
C LEU A 353 11.19 -6.40 9.06
N LEU A 354 11.11 -7.32 8.11
CA LEU A 354 12.12 -7.43 7.04
C LEU A 354 12.17 -6.20 6.14
N THR A 355 11.03 -5.52 5.94
CA THR A 355 10.99 -4.24 5.22
C THR A 355 11.70 -3.15 6.02
N GLU A 356 11.46 -3.06 7.34
CA GLU A 356 12.16 -2.12 8.22
C GLU A 356 13.68 -2.39 8.26
N VAL A 357 14.09 -3.66 8.27
CA VAL A 357 15.50 -4.07 8.19
C VAL A 357 16.14 -3.65 6.85
N SER A 358 15.42 -3.83 5.73
CA SER A 358 15.89 -3.36 4.42
C SER A 358 16.07 -1.83 4.40
N ILE A 359 15.13 -1.08 4.99
CA ILE A 359 15.24 0.39 5.13
C ILE A 359 16.45 0.78 5.99
N LEU A 360 16.69 0.10 7.12
CA LEU A 360 17.87 0.34 7.95
C LEU A 360 19.16 0.17 7.14
N TYR A 361 19.28 -0.90 6.35
CA TYR A 361 20.46 -1.10 5.50
C TYR A 361 20.63 0.02 4.47
N ILE A 362 19.55 0.56 3.92
CA ILE A 362 19.60 1.72 3.00
C ILE A 362 20.13 2.95 3.71
N GLU A 363 19.63 3.24 4.91
CA GLU A 363 20.08 4.39 5.72
C GLU A 363 21.56 4.29 6.08
N GLU A 364 22.07 3.07 6.30
CA GLU A 364 23.49 2.79 6.52
C GLU A 364 24.32 2.72 5.23
N SER A 365 23.71 2.98 4.06
CA SER A 365 24.34 2.85 2.75
C SER A 365 24.86 1.44 2.43
N ASN A 366 24.35 0.41 3.09
CA ASN A 366 24.64 -1.00 2.78
C ASN A 366 23.64 -1.53 1.74
N PHE A 367 23.77 -1.05 0.51
CA PHE A 367 22.85 -1.36 -0.58
C PHE A 367 22.82 -2.84 -0.96
N ILE A 368 23.93 -3.56 -0.78
CA ILE A 368 24.00 -5.01 -1.05
C ILE A 368 23.08 -5.79 -0.10
N TYR A 369 23.09 -5.45 1.19
CA TYR A 369 22.25 -6.11 2.19
C TYR A 369 20.79 -5.73 2.02
N ALA A 370 20.54 -4.45 1.72
CA ALA A 370 19.21 -3.96 1.38
C ALA A 370 18.64 -4.70 0.16
N LEU A 371 19.42 -4.83 -0.92
CA LEU A 371 19.03 -5.49 -2.17
C LEU A 371 18.71 -6.95 -1.95
N SER A 372 19.61 -7.67 -1.27
CA SER A 372 19.45 -9.10 -1.00
C SER A 372 18.23 -9.37 -0.13
N THR A 373 18.01 -8.54 0.91
CA THR A 373 16.82 -8.61 1.77
C THR A 373 15.53 -8.29 1.00
N ALA A 374 15.54 -7.27 0.14
CA ALA A 374 14.38 -6.89 -0.67
C ALA A 374 14.02 -7.99 -1.68
N CYS A 375 15.01 -8.61 -2.34
CA CYS A 375 14.83 -9.78 -3.19
C CYS A 375 14.22 -10.94 -2.40
N PHE A 376 14.71 -11.22 -1.20
CA PHE A 376 14.17 -12.28 -0.33
C PHE A 376 12.69 -12.05 0.03
N VAL A 377 12.33 -10.84 0.46
CA VAL A 377 10.94 -10.47 0.74
C VAL A 377 10.06 -10.63 -0.51
N ALA A 378 10.54 -10.20 -1.66
CA ALA A 378 9.81 -10.24 -2.93
C ALA A 378 9.57 -11.67 -3.48
N THR A 379 10.37 -12.67 -3.06
CA THR A 379 10.26 -14.06 -3.54
C THR A 379 9.71 -15.06 -2.51
N SER A 380 9.87 -14.76 -1.20
CA SER A 380 9.54 -15.67 -0.10
C SER A 380 8.36 -15.21 0.75
N SER A 381 7.99 -13.93 0.71
CA SER A 381 6.90 -13.37 1.53
C SER A 381 5.76 -12.82 0.68
N GLU A 382 6.04 -11.82 -0.15
CA GLU A 382 5.02 -11.02 -0.86
C GLU A 382 4.14 -11.81 -1.83
N PRO A 383 4.64 -12.82 -2.57
CA PRO A 383 3.79 -13.64 -3.44
C PRO A 383 2.70 -14.43 -2.70
N TYR A 384 2.91 -14.73 -1.41
CA TYR A 384 1.90 -15.37 -0.58
C TYR A 384 0.89 -14.37 0.00
N ARG A 385 1.34 -13.17 0.34
CA ARG A 385 0.51 -12.09 0.90
C ARG A 385 -0.38 -11.44 -0.16
N HIS A 386 0.17 -11.24 -1.34
CA HIS A 386 -0.46 -10.58 -2.48
C HIS A 386 -0.22 -11.40 -3.75
N VAL A 387 -1.11 -12.36 -4.00
CA VAL A 387 -0.92 -13.35 -5.09
C VAL A 387 -0.83 -12.70 -6.46
N LEU A 388 -1.61 -11.63 -6.70
CA LEU A 388 -1.59 -10.91 -7.96
C LEU A 388 -0.26 -10.14 -8.15
N PRO A 389 0.54 -10.40 -9.20
CA PRO A 389 1.84 -9.74 -9.41
C PRO A 389 1.78 -8.22 -9.49
N TYR A 390 0.66 -7.70 -9.98
CA TYR A 390 0.41 -6.27 -10.18
C TYR A 390 -0.18 -5.58 -8.94
N HIS A 391 -0.21 -6.26 -7.80
CA HIS A 391 -0.63 -5.64 -6.55
C HIS A 391 0.31 -4.47 -6.19
N PRO A 392 -0.19 -3.30 -5.76
CA PRO A 392 0.64 -2.12 -5.53
C PRO A 392 1.85 -2.33 -4.62
N ILE A 393 1.72 -3.17 -3.58
CA ILE A 393 2.83 -3.51 -2.68
C ILE A 393 3.95 -4.25 -3.43
N ARG A 394 3.59 -5.18 -4.33
CA ARG A 394 4.58 -5.92 -5.13
C ARG A 394 5.28 -5.03 -6.14
N ILE A 395 4.54 -4.14 -6.81
CA ILE A 395 5.13 -3.18 -7.76
C ILE A 395 6.09 -2.23 -7.03
N LYS A 396 5.75 -1.76 -5.82
CA LYS A 396 6.66 -0.98 -4.99
C LYS A 396 7.92 -1.76 -4.61
N GLY A 397 7.79 -3.05 -4.27
CA GLY A 397 8.92 -3.94 -4.03
C GLY A 397 9.84 -4.11 -5.25
N LEU A 398 9.27 -4.25 -6.45
CA LEU A 398 10.05 -4.27 -7.70
C LEU A 398 10.82 -2.96 -7.90
N LEU A 399 10.19 -1.81 -7.65
CA LEU A 399 10.85 -0.51 -7.79
C LEU A 399 11.99 -0.35 -6.76
N LEU A 400 11.80 -0.84 -5.54
CA LEU A 400 12.85 -0.84 -4.51
C LEU A 400 14.06 -1.64 -5.00
N ILE A 401 13.85 -2.87 -5.50
CA ILE A 401 14.94 -3.70 -6.04
C ILE A 401 15.64 -3.00 -7.21
N ALA A 402 14.88 -2.41 -8.15
CA ALA A 402 15.46 -1.67 -9.27
C ALA A 402 16.31 -0.47 -8.83
N LYS A 403 15.84 0.31 -7.84
CA LYS A 403 16.60 1.42 -7.26
C LYS A 403 17.88 0.94 -6.59
N LEU A 404 17.82 -0.18 -5.87
CA LEU A 404 18.99 -0.75 -5.19
C LEU A 404 20.02 -1.28 -6.18
N LEU A 405 19.60 -1.92 -7.27
CA LEU A 405 20.49 -2.32 -8.37
C LEU A 405 21.23 -1.14 -8.99
N ALA A 406 20.55 0.00 -9.17
CA ALA A 406 21.20 1.20 -9.69
C ALA A 406 22.30 1.74 -8.74
N ASN A 407 22.12 1.59 -7.41
CA ASN A 407 23.14 2.00 -6.43
C ASN A 407 24.30 0.99 -6.38
N THR A 408 24.03 -0.31 -6.36
CA THR A 408 25.08 -1.35 -6.32
C THR A 408 25.93 -1.42 -7.58
N ALA A 409 25.38 -1.01 -8.74
CA ALA A 409 26.12 -0.95 -9.99
C ALA A 409 27.28 0.05 -9.93
N ALA A 410 27.09 1.20 -9.26
CA ALA A 410 28.15 2.20 -9.09
C ALA A 410 29.29 1.67 -8.19
N ASP A 411 28.94 1.02 -7.08
CA ASP A 411 29.91 0.46 -6.13
C ASP A 411 30.72 -0.66 -6.77
N THR A 412 30.06 -1.59 -7.47
CA THR A 412 30.72 -2.71 -8.17
C THR A 412 31.64 -2.25 -9.30
N ALA A 413 31.27 -1.18 -10.02
CA ALA A 413 32.14 -0.57 -11.03
C ALA A 413 33.38 0.10 -10.41
N SER A 414 33.27 0.68 -9.22
CA SER A 414 34.38 1.34 -8.52
C SER A 414 35.37 0.35 -7.88
N LEU A 415 34.88 -0.78 -7.38
CA LEU A 415 35.66 -1.82 -6.72
C LEU A 415 36.55 -2.62 -7.68
N GLY A 416 36.26 -2.59 -8.99
CA GLY A 416 37.16 -3.10 -10.04
C GLY A 416 38.55 -2.45 -10.04
N ASN A 417 38.73 -1.31 -9.36
CA ASN A 417 39.98 -0.54 -9.32
C ASN A 417 40.63 -0.40 -7.93
N SER A 418 40.07 -0.98 -6.85
CA SER A 418 40.62 -0.78 -5.49
C SER A 418 40.66 -2.07 -4.65
N GLN A 419 41.86 -2.54 -4.32
CA GLN A 419 42.09 -3.58 -3.30
C GLN A 419 41.89 -3.00 -1.89
N ALA A 420 40.66 -2.91 -1.39
CA ALA A 420 40.42 -2.55 0.01
C ALA A 420 39.06 -3.03 0.55
N VAL A 421 38.88 -4.35 0.71
CA VAL A 421 38.02 -4.91 1.78
C VAL A 421 38.68 -6.17 2.33
N ALA A 422 39.72 -5.99 3.16
CA ALA A 422 40.34 -7.10 3.88
C ALA A 422 39.71 -7.22 5.29
N SER A 423 39.04 -8.35 5.50
CA SER A 423 38.58 -8.94 6.77
C SER A 423 37.24 -8.47 7.38
N LYS A 424 36.16 -9.20 7.03
CA LYS A 424 35.28 -9.97 7.95
C LYS A 424 34.21 -10.73 7.12
N GLY A 425 34.38 -12.05 7.03
CA GLY A 425 33.34 -13.04 6.66
C GLY A 425 33.04 -13.23 5.17
N ASP A 426 33.16 -14.48 4.71
CA ASP A 426 32.85 -15.05 3.38
C ASP A 426 31.62 -14.45 2.64
N ILE A 427 30.58 -14.03 3.38
CA ILE A 427 29.31 -13.55 2.82
C ILE A 427 29.42 -12.24 2.03
N ASN A 428 30.25 -11.28 2.48
CA ASN A 428 30.41 -9.99 1.79
C ASN A 428 31.09 -10.15 0.44
N GLN A 429 32.10 -11.01 0.39
CA GLN A 429 32.81 -11.32 -0.85
C GLN A 429 31.93 -12.10 -1.81
N ARG A 430 31.17 -13.10 -1.32
CA ARG A 430 30.17 -13.83 -2.12
C ARG A 430 29.09 -12.91 -2.67
N ALA A 431 28.63 -11.93 -1.87
CA ALA A 431 27.65 -10.94 -2.29
C ALA A 431 28.16 -10.04 -3.41
N LEU A 432 29.40 -9.55 -3.26
CA LEU A 432 30.05 -8.73 -4.28
C LEU A 432 30.28 -9.53 -5.57
N GLN A 433 30.75 -10.77 -5.46
CA GLN A 433 30.94 -11.65 -6.61
C GLN A 433 29.61 -11.92 -7.32
N ALA A 434 28.55 -12.24 -6.58
CA ALA A 434 27.23 -12.45 -7.16
C ALA A 434 26.75 -11.22 -7.95
N LEU A 435 26.98 -10.00 -7.44
CA LEU A 435 26.63 -8.77 -8.15
C LEU A 435 27.51 -8.50 -9.37
N GLN A 436 28.79 -8.90 -9.35
CA GLN A 436 29.68 -8.81 -10.51
C GLN A 436 29.28 -9.77 -11.63
N ASP A 437 28.73 -10.93 -11.27
CA ASP A 437 28.26 -11.94 -12.23
C ASP A 437 26.87 -11.60 -12.83
N ILE A 438 26.14 -10.68 -12.19
CA ILE A 438 24.82 -10.21 -12.65
C ILE A 438 24.99 -9.04 -13.62
N ASP A 439 24.34 -9.13 -14.78
CA ASP A 439 24.06 -7.94 -15.60
C ASP A 439 23.00 -7.08 -14.90
N GLN A 440 23.46 -6.22 -13.99
CA GLN A 440 22.59 -5.41 -13.13
C GLN A 440 21.77 -4.41 -13.95
N VAL A 441 22.29 -3.91 -15.08
CA VAL A 441 21.59 -2.95 -15.93
C VAL A 441 20.43 -3.63 -16.64
N SER A 442 20.65 -4.80 -17.26
CA SER A 442 19.59 -5.55 -17.92
C SER A 442 18.55 -6.08 -16.93
N LEU A 443 18.97 -6.56 -15.76
CA LEU A 443 18.05 -6.94 -14.68
C LEU A 443 17.19 -5.74 -14.26
N CYS A 444 17.80 -4.59 -13.97
CA CYS A 444 17.08 -3.36 -13.61
C CYS A 444 16.08 -2.97 -14.71
N GLN A 445 16.51 -2.95 -15.98
CA GLN A 445 15.65 -2.62 -17.12
C GLN A 445 14.43 -3.54 -17.21
N MET A 446 14.62 -4.85 -17.06
CA MET A 446 13.52 -5.83 -17.12
C MET A 446 12.54 -5.64 -15.97
N LEU A 447 13.01 -5.39 -14.74
CA LEU A 447 12.14 -5.09 -13.59
C LEU A 447 11.32 -3.81 -13.82
N LEU A 448 11.94 -2.76 -14.39
CA LEU A 448 11.25 -1.52 -14.74
C LEU A 448 10.17 -1.75 -15.80
N ILE A 449 10.46 -2.56 -16.83
CA ILE A 449 9.47 -2.94 -17.85
C ILE A 449 8.29 -3.71 -17.21
N MET A 450 8.55 -4.62 -16.27
CA MET A 450 7.49 -5.33 -15.53
C MET A 450 6.61 -4.35 -14.75
N ILE A 451 7.19 -3.35 -14.09
CA ILE A 451 6.45 -2.31 -13.37
C ILE A 451 5.53 -1.57 -14.34
N ILE A 452 6.05 -1.09 -15.47
CA ILE A 452 5.26 -0.34 -16.46
C ILE A 452 4.12 -1.21 -17.03
N ALA A 453 4.39 -2.49 -17.32
CA ALA A 453 3.37 -3.42 -17.82
C ALA A 453 2.25 -3.71 -16.80
N SER A 454 2.53 -3.54 -15.50
CA SER A 454 1.60 -3.80 -14.40
C SER A 454 0.62 -2.64 -14.15
N VAL A 455 0.93 -1.46 -14.67
CA VAL A 455 0.17 -0.22 -14.47
C VAL A 455 -0.73 0.04 -15.65
N PRO A 456 -2.02 0.36 -15.45
CA PRO A 456 -2.90 0.64 -16.57
C PRO A 456 -2.41 1.87 -17.34
N ARG A 457 -2.42 1.78 -18.67
CA ARG A 457 -1.73 2.71 -19.59
C ARG A 457 -2.04 4.18 -19.31
N ASP A 458 -3.31 4.51 -19.05
CA ASP A 458 -3.77 5.87 -18.80
C ASP A 458 -3.19 6.49 -17.50
N TYR A 459 -2.64 5.67 -16.60
CA TYR A 459 -2.17 6.09 -15.28
C TYR A 459 -0.66 5.97 -15.10
N ILE A 460 0.09 5.50 -16.11
CA ILE A 460 1.55 5.32 -16.03
C ILE A 460 2.26 6.62 -15.59
N ARG A 461 1.84 7.76 -16.13
CA ARG A 461 2.41 9.08 -15.78
C ARG A 461 1.80 9.72 -14.53
N GLU A 462 0.66 9.21 -14.04
CA GLU A 462 -0.03 9.77 -12.88
C GLU A 462 0.42 9.12 -11.56
N TRP A 463 0.83 7.84 -11.59
CA TRP A 463 1.30 7.14 -10.40
C TRP A 463 2.81 7.30 -10.23
N GLU A 464 3.22 7.76 -9.05
CA GLU A 464 4.61 8.07 -8.71
C GLU A 464 5.57 6.89 -8.96
N VAL A 465 5.13 5.67 -8.63
CA VAL A 465 5.92 4.45 -8.81
C VAL A 465 6.25 4.21 -10.28
N SER A 466 5.26 4.31 -11.18
CA SER A 466 5.50 4.13 -12.62
C SER A 466 6.16 5.33 -13.28
N ALA A 467 5.92 6.55 -12.78
CA ALA A 467 6.64 7.74 -13.26
C ALA A 467 8.14 7.62 -12.96
N THR A 468 8.49 7.23 -11.74
CA THR A 468 9.89 6.96 -11.35
C THR A 468 10.49 5.83 -12.20
N ALA A 469 9.73 4.74 -12.39
CA ALA A 469 10.21 3.61 -13.19
C ALA A 469 10.45 4.00 -14.65
N GLN A 470 9.59 4.85 -15.23
CA GLN A 470 9.74 5.36 -16.58
C GLN A 470 10.99 6.24 -16.70
N GLN A 471 11.22 7.13 -15.75
CA GLN A 471 12.43 7.96 -15.73
C GLN A 471 13.71 7.12 -15.72
N MET A 472 13.81 6.14 -14.81
CA MET A 472 14.96 5.24 -14.75
C MET A 472 15.13 4.43 -16.05
N LEU A 473 14.02 4.03 -16.67
CA LEU A 473 14.06 3.30 -17.94
C LEU A 473 14.57 4.19 -19.09
N ASP A 474 14.16 5.46 -19.12
CA ASP A 474 14.62 6.44 -20.10
C ASP A 474 16.14 6.66 -19.95
N GLU A 475 16.66 6.81 -18.72
CA GLU A 475 18.10 6.91 -18.44
C GLU A 475 18.88 5.67 -18.91
N ILE A 476 18.35 4.46 -18.68
CA ILE A 476 18.97 3.21 -19.14
C ILE A 476 19.02 3.10 -20.67
N ASN A 477 18.00 3.63 -21.37
CA ASN A 477 17.93 3.59 -22.83
C ASN A 477 18.96 4.51 -23.50
N GLU A 478 19.51 5.49 -22.77
CA GLU A 478 20.57 6.38 -23.28
C GLU A 478 21.98 5.76 -23.16
N LEU A 479 22.13 4.60 -22.49
CA LEU A 479 23.41 3.91 -22.34
C LEU A 479 23.88 3.29 -23.67
N PRO A 480 25.13 3.56 -24.11
CA PRO A 480 25.66 3.01 -25.36
C PRO A 480 26.04 1.54 -25.25
N GLY A 481 26.11 0.83 -26.39
CA GLY A 481 26.73 -0.50 -26.47
C GLY A 481 25.90 -1.66 -25.93
N ARG A 482 24.56 -1.54 -25.96
CA ARG A 482 23.62 -2.54 -25.40
C ARG A 482 22.76 -3.24 -26.47
N ASP A 483 23.19 -3.24 -27.73
CA ASP A 483 22.37 -3.71 -28.85
C ASP A 483 21.96 -5.20 -28.70
N GLN A 484 22.87 -6.04 -28.19
CA GLN A 484 22.62 -7.47 -28.00
C GLN A 484 21.60 -7.72 -26.89
N GLU A 485 21.77 -7.08 -25.74
CA GLU A 485 20.87 -7.17 -24.59
C GLU A 485 19.49 -6.63 -24.94
N LEU A 486 19.44 -5.48 -25.62
CA LEU A 486 18.19 -4.85 -26.08
C LEU A 486 17.45 -5.76 -27.06
N SER A 487 18.14 -6.49 -27.93
CA SER A 487 17.50 -7.45 -28.82
C SER A 487 16.74 -8.55 -28.05
N LEU A 488 17.35 -9.10 -27.00
CA LEU A 488 16.73 -10.15 -26.17
C LEU A 488 15.59 -9.59 -25.31
N ILE A 489 15.78 -8.42 -24.71
CA ILE A 489 14.77 -7.75 -23.89
C ILE A 489 13.55 -7.37 -24.75
N ASN A 490 13.77 -6.84 -25.96
CA ASN A 490 12.68 -6.50 -26.88
C ASN A 490 11.91 -7.74 -27.33
N ALA A 491 12.61 -8.84 -27.67
CA ALA A 491 11.95 -10.10 -28.01
C ALA A 491 11.07 -10.63 -26.86
N TRP A 492 11.55 -10.53 -25.61
CA TRP A 492 10.76 -10.89 -24.43
C TRP A 492 9.57 -9.95 -24.22
N LYS A 493 9.74 -8.64 -24.42
CA LYS A 493 8.65 -7.66 -24.30
C LYS A 493 7.54 -7.88 -25.31
N GLU A 494 7.89 -8.28 -26.54
CA GLU A 494 6.94 -8.54 -27.62
C GLU A 494 6.16 -9.84 -27.41
N ASN A 495 6.84 -10.92 -27.00
CA ASN A 495 6.22 -12.22 -26.77
C ASN A 495 6.76 -12.89 -25.49
N PRO A 496 6.29 -12.47 -24.29
CA PRO A 496 6.81 -12.99 -23.02
C PRO A 496 6.45 -14.46 -22.77
N GLU A 497 5.52 -15.03 -23.55
CA GLU A 497 5.11 -16.43 -23.45
C GLU A 497 5.90 -17.35 -24.41
N GLY A 498 6.69 -16.79 -25.33
CA GLY A 498 7.54 -17.57 -26.22
C GLY A 498 8.59 -18.36 -25.44
N GLU A 499 8.89 -19.59 -25.85
CA GLU A 499 9.83 -20.48 -25.15
C GLU A 499 11.19 -19.83 -24.89
N GLN A 500 11.78 -19.20 -25.91
CA GLN A 500 13.06 -18.48 -25.79
C GLN A 500 12.95 -17.27 -24.85
N ALA A 501 11.86 -16.50 -24.93
CA ALA A 501 11.62 -15.35 -24.07
C ALA A 501 11.45 -15.76 -22.60
N ARG A 502 10.80 -16.91 -22.35
CA ARG A 502 10.63 -17.48 -21.02
C ARG A 502 11.97 -17.96 -20.45
N ALA A 503 12.74 -18.70 -21.23
CA ALA A 503 14.08 -19.14 -20.81
C ALA A 503 15.00 -17.94 -20.52
N PHE A 504 14.92 -16.89 -21.35
CA PHE A 504 15.65 -15.65 -21.13
C PHE A 504 15.19 -14.95 -19.84
N PHE A 505 13.88 -14.81 -19.60
CA PHE A 505 13.36 -14.22 -18.36
C PHE A 505 13.77 -15.02 -17.12
N GLU A 506 13.68 -16.35 -17.19
CA GLU A 506 14.11 -17.25 -16.11
C GLU A 506 15.60 -17.08 -15.80
N TYR A 507 16.44 -16.96 -16.83
CA TYR A 507 17.88 -16.76 -16.66
C TYR A 507 18.25 -15.34 -16.19
N ALA A 508 17.73 -14.31 -16.86
CA ALA A 508 18.14 -12.92 -16.69
C ALA A 508 17.48 -12.25 -15.48
N VAL A 509 16.29 -12.71 -15.07
CA VAL A 509 15.54 -12.13 -13.95
C VAL A 509 15.45 -13.11 -12.79
N VAL A 510 14.75 -14.23 -12.99
CA VAL A 510 14.36 -15.11 -11.89
C VAL A 510 15.58 -15.70 -11.19
N LYS A 511 16.53 -16.27 -11.92
CA LYS A 511 17.75 -16.87 -11.36
C LYS A 511 18.60 -15.85 -10.60
N GLN A 512 18.73 -14.63 -11.13
CA GLN A 512 19.54 -13.59 -10.51
C GLN A 512 18.90 -13.11 -9.20
N VAL A 513 17.60 -12.87 -9.22
CA VAL A 513 16.84 -12.48 -8.02
C VAL A 513 16.82 -13.60 -6.99
N ASP A 514 16.70 -14.87 -7.40
CA ASP A 514 16.74 -16.01 -6.47
C ASP A 514 18.13 -16.16 -5.82
N SER A 515 19.21 -15.95 -6.57
CA SER A 515 20.57 -15.90 -6.03
C SER A 515 20.73 -14.81 -4.95
N LEU A 516 20.24 -13.60 -5.23
CA LEU A 516 20.24 -12.49 -4.27
C LEU A 516 19.32 -12.76 -3.07
N ALA A 517 18.18 -13.42 -3.27
CA ALA A 517 17.26 -13.78 -2.21
C ALA A 517 17.86 -14.81 -1.23
N ASN A 518 18.57 -15.83 -1.75
CA ASN A 518 19.25 -16.82 -0.91
C ASN A 518 20.34 -16.17 -0.04
N LEU A 519 21.10 -15.25 -0.63
CA LEU A 519 22.05 -14.42 0.10
C LEU A 519 21.36 -13.55 1.15
N GLY A 520 20.19 -12.99 0.84
CA GLY A 520 19.39 -12.20 1.78
C GLY A 520 19.02 -12.98 3.04
N LEU A 521 18.66 -14.26 2.90
CA LEU A 521 18.40 -15.14 4.04
C LEU A 521 19.66 -15.31 4.91
N GLU A 522 20.80 -15.62 4.31
CA GLU A 522 22.07 -15.77 5.04
C GLU A 522 22.47 -14.48 5.76
N ILE A 523 22.27 -13.32 5.12
CA ILE A 523 22.53 -11.99 5.71
C ILE A 523 21.63 -11.75 6.93
N LEU A 524 20.34 -12.07 6.83
CA LEU A 524 19.40 -11.92 7.94
C LEU A 524 19.76 -12.83 9.12
N GLU A 525 20.16 -14.07 8.85
CA GLU A 525 20.60 -15.00 9.90
C GLU A 525 21.90 -14.54 10.56
N MET A 526 22.88 -14.07 9.77
CA MET A 526 24.14 -13.57 10.29
C MET A 526 23.96 -12.30 11.12
N ASP A 527 23.24 -11.30 10.61
CA ASP A 527 23.12 -10.00 11.25
C ASP A 527 22.05 -10.02 12.34
N PHE A 528 20.87 -10.57 12.09
CA PHE A 528 19.74 -10.50 13.04
C PHE A 528 19.51 -11.80 13.81
N GLY A 529 20.13 -12.94 13.42
CA GLY A 529 19.83 -14.27 13.95
C GLY A 529 20.53 -14.68 15.25
N TYR A 530 21.60 -14.00 15.68
CA TYR A 530 22.30 -14.30 16.94
C TYR A 530 22.13 -13.20 18.01
N GLU A 531 21.96 -13.62 19.27
CA GLU A 531 22.11 -12.74 20.43
C GLU A 531 23.59 -12.36 20.55
N ILE A 532 23.92 -11.07 20.46
CA ILE A 532 25.25 -10.61 20.86
C ILE A 532 25.24 -10.62 22.38
N GLU A 533 26.00 -11.54 22.99
CA GLU A 533 26.38 -11.40 24.40
C GLU A 533 27.05 -10.03 24.54
N ILE A 534 26.40 -9.13 25.28
CA ILE A 534 26.98 -7.85 25.66
C ILE A 534 28.14 -8.19 26.60
N ILE A 535 29.38 -8.12 26.10
CA ILE A 535 30.59 -8.16 26.91
C ILE A 535 30.76 -6.82 27.62
#